data_AF-A0A081RIE5-F1
#
_entry.id   AF-A0A081RIE5-F1
#
_cell.length_a   1.000
_cell.length_b   1.000
_cell.length_c   1.000
_cell.angle_alpha   90.00
_cell.angle_beta   90.00
_cell.angle_gamma   90.00
#
_symmetry.space_group_name_H-M   'P 1'
#
loop_
_entity.id
_entity.type
_entity.pdbx_description
1 polymer ?
#
loop_
_entity_poly.entity_id
_entity_poly.type
_entity_poly.pdbx_seq_one_letter_code
_entity_poly.pdbx_strand_id
1 'polypeptide(L)'
;MEVEAIRERWAGMVNSALEHAQVAERVDHRSYERQGLDIEPTVKMGHASAAIERRASAEQIAAGKEPHAVTPRGQMNEAIMEKRGLGFYIERGQERIREWSHQLRERADLAMQGMSSLVQGAARAMRSGLQTSSEGGFGAVPALDQSPQRDQVPAIELDQSGQRGRDRQREQELDRQRGRDGPDVGFGR
;
A
#
# COMPACT_ATOMS: atom_id res chain seq x y z
N MET A 1 7.51 4.05 45.70
CA MET A 1 7.21 3.52 44.35
C MET A 1 7.62 4.57 43.35
N GLU A 2 8.49 4.22 42.39
CA GLU A 2 8.87 5.12 41.31
C GLU A 2 7.69 5.29 40.34
N VAL A 3 7.48 6.52 39.86
CA VAL A 3 6.36 6.87 38.96
C VAL A 3 6.36 6.01 37.70
N GLU A 4 7.55 5.63 37.22
CA GLU A 4 7.68 4.83 36.00
C GLU A 4 7.14 3.41 36.16
N ALA A 5 7.43 2.75 37.29
CA ALA A 5 6.89 1.41 37.59
C ALA A 5 5.35 1.41 37.68
N ILE A 6 4.76 2.51 38.14
CA ILE A 6 3.29 2.66 38.17
C ILE A 6 2.74 2.76 36.74
N ARG A 7 3.38 3.54 35.88
CA ARG A 7 2.95 3.70 34.48
C ARG A 7 3.11 2.40 33.68
N GLU A 8 4.21 1.68 33.89
CA GLU A 8 4.45 0.37 33.29
C GLU A 8 3.37 -0.63 33.70
N ARG A 9 3.11 -0.75 35.01
CA ARG A 9 2.05 -1.63 35.52
C ARG A 9 0.68 -1.27 34.95
N TRP A 10 0.38 0.02 34.87
CA TRP A 10 -0.88 0.50 34.28
C TRP A 10 -0.99 0.13 32.79
N ALA A 11 0.06 0.36 32.01
CA ALA A 11 0.08 -0.02 30.59
C ALA A 11 -0.11 -1.54 30.42
N GLY A 12 0.51 -2.35 31.27
CA GLY A 12 0.32 -3.81 31.28
C GLY A 12 -1.13 -4.23 31.54
N MET A 13 -1.80 -3.61 32.51
CA MET A 13 -3.22 -3.88 32.79
C MET A 13 -4.12 -3.49 31.61
N VAL A 14 -3.89 -2.33 31.00
CA VAL A 14 -4.65 -1.88 29.82
C VAL A 14 -4.45 -2.83 28.64
N ASN A 15 -3.20 -3.22 28.36
CA ASN A 15 -2.90 -4.12 27.25
C ASN A 15 -3.53 -5.51 27.42
N SER A 16 -3.59 -6.03 28.65
CA SER A 16 -4.29 -7.28 28.94
C SER A 16 -5.80 -7.16 28.70
N ALA A 17 -6.42 -6.03 29.07
CA ALA A 17 -7.83 -5.79 28.79
C ALA A 17 -8.11 -5.66 27.29
N LEU A 18 -7.25 -4.96 26.54
CA LEU A 18 -7.35 -4.83 25.09
C LEU A 18 -7.25 -6.19 24.39
N GLU A 19 -6.36 -7.06 24.86
CA GLU A 19 -6.21 -8.42 24.34
C GLU A 19 -7.45 -9.29 24.58
N HIS A 20 -8.02 -9.25 25.79
CA HIS A 20 -9.26 -9.94 26.09
C HIS A 20 -10.43 -9.43 25.24
N ALA A 21 -10.41 -8.15 24.87
CA ALA A 21 -11.38 -7.54 23.97
C ALA A 21 -11.07 -7.76 22.48
N GLN A 22 -10.00 -8.49 22.14
CA GLN A 22 -9.53 -8.71 20.77
C GLN A 22 -9.24 -7.41 19.98
N VAL A 23 -8.78 -6.38 20.70
CA VAL A 23 -8.36 -5.10 20.13
C VAL A 23 -6.86 -5.17 19.85
N ALA A 24 -6.47 -4.82 18.63
CA ALA A 24 -5.08 -4.96 18.17
C ALA A 24 -4.16 -3.87 18.73
N GLU A 25 -4.70 -2.69 19.03
CA GLU A 25 -3.96 -1.57 19.59
C GLU A 25 -3.33 -1.91 20.95
N ARG A 26 -2.16 -1.30 21.22
CA ARG A 26 -1.41 -1.43 22.47
C ARG A 26 -0.95 -0.07 22.97
N VAL A 27 -0.84 0.05 24.28
CA VAL A 27 -0.36 1.24 24.98
C VAL A 27 1.04 1.00 25.51
N ASP A 28 1.94 1.94 25.23
CA ASP A 28 3.29 1.99 25.80
C ASP A 28 3.42 3.26 26.67
N HIS A 29 4.02 3.10 27.85
CA HIS A 29 4.19 4.19 28.81
C HIS A 29 5.38 5.11 28.49
N ARG A 30 6.28 4.65 27.62
CA ARG A 30 7.46 5.39 27.19
C ARG A 30 7.05 6.45 26.17
N SER A 31 7.81 7.54 26.09
CA SER A 31 7.66 8.52 25.01
C SER A 31 8.00 7.87 23.66
N TYR A 32 7.49 8.41 22.55
CA TYR A 32 7.84 7.92 21.21
C TYR A 32 9.35 7.86 20.98
N GLU A 33 10.08 8.88 21.44
CA GLU A 33 11.55 8.91 21.43
C GLU A 33 12.17 7.69 22.15
N ARG A 34 11.71 7.36 23.38
CA ARG A 34 12.21 6.21 24.14
C ARG A 34 11.78 4.86 23.56
N GLN A 35 10.80 4.85 22.67
CA GLN A 35 10.42 3.68 21.88
C GLN A 35 11.25 3.56 20.59
N GLY A 36 12.02 4.58 20.23
CA GLY A 36 12.74 4.66 18.95
C GLY A 36 11.83 4.97 17.77
N LEU A 37 10.66 5.57 18.00
CA LEU A 37 9.70 5.95 16.97
C LEU A 37 9.92 7.40 16.54
N ASP A 38 10.15 7.61 15.25
CA ASP A 38 10.21 8.95 14.64
C ASP A 38 8.80 9.49 14.39
N ILE A 39 8.07 9.69 15.48
CA ILE A 39 6.70 10.20 15.48
C ILE A 39 6.67 11.52 16.23
N GLU A 40 6.35 12.58 15.50
CA GLU A 40 6.13 13.90 16.07
C GLU A 40 4.85 13.91 16.92
N PRO A 41 4.90 14.28 18.22
CA PRO A 41 3.73 14.31 19.08
C PRO A 41 2.81 15.49 18.75
N THR A 42 1.51 15.33 18.98
CA THR A 42 0.56 16.43 18.82
C THR A 42 0.66 17.43 19.97
N VAL A 43 0.28 18.67 19.69
CA VAL A 43 0.22 19.75 20.67
C VAL A 43 -1.14 19.78 21.34
N LYS A 44 -1.13 19.91 22.67
CA LYS A 44 -2.36 20.00 23.47
C LYS A 44 -3.20 21.22 23.06
N MET A 45 -4.45 20.95 22.72
CA MET A 45 -5.44 21.99 22.49
C MET A 45 -5.82 22.66 23.81
N GLY A 46 -5.75 24.00 23.84
CA GLY A 46 -6.30 24.78 24.95
C GLY A 46 -7.83 24.78 24.90
N HIS A 47 -8.49 25.09 26.02
CA HIS A 47 -9.95 25.10 26.11
C HIS A 47 -10.62 26.01 25.05
N ALA A 48 -10.06 27.21 24.83
CA ALA A 48 -10.56 28.15 23.83
C ALA A 48 -10.44 27.60 22.40
N SER A 49 -9.26 27.10 22.01
CA SER A 49 -9.04 26.51 20.70
C SER A 49 -9.95 25.28 20.48
N ALA A 50 -10.08 24.41 21.48
CA ALA A 50 -10.97 23.25 21.39
C ALA A 50 -12.46 23.64 21.27
N ALA A 51 -12.88 24.75 21.86
CA ALA A 51 -14.24 25.27 21.68
C ALA A 51 -14.46 25.79 20.25
N ILE A 52 -13.49 26.53 19.70
CA ILE A 52 -13.53 27.03 18.32
C ILE A 52 -13.58 25.86 17.34
N GLU A 53 -12.70 24.88 17.46
CA GLU A 53 -12.66 23.72 16.55
C GLU A 53 -13.97 22.92 16.59
N ARG A 54 -14.55 22.68 17.78
CA ARG A 54 -15.84 21.96 17.89
C ARG A 54 -16.95 22.70 17.16
N ARG A 55 -17.03 24.02 17.31
CA ARG A 55 -18.02 24.84 16.62
C ARG A 55 -17.80 24.82 15.12
N ALA A 56 -16.57 25.05 14.66
CA ALA A 56 -16.24 25.07 13.25
C ALA A 56 -16.50 23.72 12.57
N SER A 57 -16.13 22.62 13.22
CA SER A 57 -16.41 21.25 12.74
C SER A 57 -17.91 21.01 12.58
N ALA A 58 -18.73 21.38 13.56
CA ALA A 58 -20.18 21.26 13.46
C ALA A 58 -20.77 22.08 12.31
N GLU A 59 -20.29 23.31 12.11
CA GLU A 59 -20.71 24.20 11.01
C GLU A 59 -20.29 23.63 9.63
N GLN A 60 -19.07 23.09 9.51
CA GLN A 60 -18.58 22.44 8.29
C GLN A 60 -19.41 21.21 7.93
N ILE A 61 -19.69 20.34 8.91
CA ILE A 61 -20.53 19.14 8.73
C ILE A 61 -21.95 19.55 8.30
N ALA A 62 -22.55 20.54 8.97
CA ALA A 62 -23.87 21.05 8.61
C ALA A 62 -23.91 21.62 7.18
N ALA A 63 -22.79 22.19 6.71
CA ALA A 63 -22.62 22.68 5.35
C ALA A 63 -22.26 21.58 4.33
N GLY A 64 -22.18 20.31 4.73
CA GLY A 64 -21.78 19.20 3.88
C GLY A 64 -20.31 19.23 3.45
N LYS A 65 -19.46 19.93 4.20
CA LYS A 65 -18.02 20.03 3.95
C LYS A 65 -17.25 19.03 4.80
N GLU A 66 -16.11 18.59 4.28
CA GLU A 66 -15.17 17.81 5.06
C GLU A 66 -14.57 18.69 6.18
N PRO A 67 -14.61 18.24 7.45
CA PRO A 67 -14.09 19.04 8.55
C PRO A 67 -12.59 19.23 8.45
N HIS A 68 -12.12 20.45 8.66
CA HIS A 68 -10.69 20.79 8.74
C HIS A 68 -10.45 21.79 9.85
N ALA A 69 -9.23 21.82 10.38
CA ALA A 69 -8.90 22.66 11.52
C ALA A 69 -8.86 24.15 11.15
N VAL A 70 -9.45 24.98 12.00
CA VAL A 70 -9.53 26.44 11.77
C VAL A 70 -8.62 27.25 12.69
N THR A 71 -8.12 26.66 13.78
CA THR A 71 -7.18 27.33 14.68
C THR A 71 -5.74 26.97 14.32
N PRO A 72 -4.75 27.85 14.60
CA PRO A 72 -3.34 27.55 14.31
C PRO A 72 -2.85 26.26 14.98
N ARG A 73 -3.30 25.97 16.21
CA ARG A 73 -2.94 24.73 16.90
C ARG A 73 -3.63 23.50 16.31
N GLY A 74 -4.88 23.65 15.89
CA GLY A 74 -5.58 22.57 15.20
C GLY A 74 -4.90 22.23 13.88
N GLN A 75 -4.57 23.24 13.07
CA GLN A 75 -3.87 23.06 11.79
C GLN A 75 -2.50 22.39 11.96
N MET A 76 -1.77 22.73 13.03
CA MET A 76 -0.50 22.07 13.32
C MET A 76 -0.69 20.59 13.68
N ASN A 77 -1.71 20.26 14.48
CA ASN A 77 -2.02 18.86 14.79
C ASN A 77 -2.51 18.09 13.56
N GLU A 78 -3.32 18.72 12.71
CA GLU A 78 -3.78 18.17 11.44
C GLU A 78 -2.59 17.83 10.54
N ALA A 79 -1.65 18.76 10.34
CA ALA A 79 -0.42 18.52 9.58
C ALA A 79 0.45 17.39 10.18
N ILE A 80 0.55 17.31 11.52
CA ILE A 80 1.24 16.19 12.20
C ILE A 80 0.55 14.86 11.91
N MET A 81 -0.79 14.82 11.94
CA MET A 81 -1.55 13.60 11.64
C MET A 81 -1.46 13.21 10.16
N GLU A 82 -1.51 14.17 9.24
CA GLU A 82 -1.30 13.93 7.81
C GLU A 82 0.07 13.30 7.55
N LYS A 83 1.14 13.86 8.15
CA LYS A 83 2.50 13.31 8.07
C LYS A 83 2.57 11.88 8.62
N ARG A 84 1.89 11.59 9.73
CA ARG A 84 1.80 10.22 10.28
C ARG A 84 1.09 9.27 9.31
N GLY A 85 0.03 9.73 8.65
CA GLY A 85 -0.66 8.99 7.60
C GLY A 85 0.26 8.61 6.43
N LEU A 86 1.23 9.46 6.08
CA LEU A 86 2.25 9.14 5.06
C LEU A 86 3.15 7.97 5.47
N GLY A 87 3.49 7.83 6.75
CA GLY A 87 4.30 6.71 7.25
C GLY A 87 3.71 5.34 6.88
N PHE A 88 2.39 5.21 6.97
CA PHE A 88 1.65 4.01 6.57
C PHE A 88 1.81 3.68 5.07
N TYR A 89 1.85 4.69 4.20
CA TYR A 89 2.04 4.49 2.77
C TYR A 89 3.48 4.08 2.42
N ILE A 90 4.47 4.55 3.18
CA ILE A 90 5.88 4.18 2.99
C ILE A 90 6.07 2.71 3.35
N GLU A 91 5.57 2.27 4.51
CA GLU A 91 5.71 0.89 4.99
C GLU A 91 5.02 -0.10 4.04
N ARG A 92 3.76 0.18 3.66
CA ARG A 92 3.04 -0.60 2.65
C ARG A 92 3.71 -0.57 1.27
N GLY A 93 4.40 0.52 0.93
CA GLY A 93 5.18 0.64 -0.30
C GLY A 93 6.35 -0.33 -0.33
N GLN A 94 7.05 -0.50 0.79
CA GLN A 94 8.20 -1.41 0.89
C GLN A 94 7.80 -2.88 0.75
N GLU A 95 6.69 -3.28 1.37
CA GLU A 95 6.14 -4.63 1.23
C GLU A 95 5.77 -4.94 -0.23
N ARG A 96 5.08 -3.98 -0.87
CA ARG A 96 4.67 -4.11 -2.27
C ARG A 96 5.86 -4.15 -3.24
N ILE A 97 6.93 -3.41 -2.97
CA ILE A 97 8.18 -3.50 -3.75
C ILE A 97 8.81 -4.89 -3.61
N ARG A 98 8.82 -5.47 -2.40
CA ARG A 98 9.35 -6.83 -2.18
C ARG A 98 8.54 -7.87 -2.94
N GLU A 99 7.21 -7.79 -2.86
CA GLU A 99 6.31 -8.68 -3.61
C GLU A 99 6.53 -8.56 -5.13
N TRP A 100 6.59 -7.34 -5.66
CA TRP A 100 6.88 -7.09 -7.07
C TRP A 100 8.25 -7.61 -7.48
N SER A 101 9.26 -7.48 -6.63
CA SER A 101 10.60 -7.98 -6.92
C SER A 101 10.64 -9.51 -7.06
N HIS A 102 9.80 -10.22 -6.30
CA HIS A 102 9.70 -11.67 -6.38
C HIS A 102 9.07 -12.10 -7.71
N GLN A 103 7.93 -11.51 -8.06
CA GLN A 103 7.20 -11.80 -9.31
C GLN A 103 8.04 -11.45 -10.56
N LEU A 104 8.84 -10.38 -10.50
CA LEU A 104 9.73 -10.00 -11.59
C LEU A 104 10.85 -11.03 -11.81
N ARG A 105 11.42 -11.58 -10.73
CA ARG A 105 12.46 -12.63 -10.82
C ARG A 105 11.90 -13.91 -11.41
N GLU A 106 10.74 -14.36 -10.96
CA GLU A 106 10.08 -15.56 -11.50
C GLU A 106 9.80 -15.41 -13.00
N ARG A 107 9.33 -14.23 -13.43
CA ARG A 107 9.12 -13.94 -14.85
C ARG A 107 10.41 -13.91 -15.66
N ALA A 108 11.49 -13.36 -15.10
CA ALA A 108 12.80 -13.36 -15.75
C ALA A 108 13.36 -14.78 -15.88
N ASP A 109 13.22 -15.61 -14.84
CA ASP A 109 13.67 -17.00 -14.86
C ASP A 109 12.90 -17.82 -15.90
N LEU A 110 11.57 -17.64 -15.98
CA LEU A 110 10.75 -18.29 -17.00
C LEU A 110 11.11 -17.83 -18.42
N ALA A 111 11.38 -16.53 -18.63
CA ALA A 111 11.84 -16.02 -19.90
C ALA A 111 13.22 -16.59 -20.30
N MET A 112 14.15 -16.69 -19.35
CA MET A 112 15.47 -17.31 -19.58
C MET A 112 15.37 -18.82 -19.87
N GLN A 113 14.46 -19.53 -19.21
CA GLN A 113 14.19 -20.94 -19.50
C GLN A 113 13.63 -21.10 -20.92
N GLY A 114 12.69 -20.23 -21.32
CA GLY A 114 12.19 -20.17 -22.70
C GLY A 114 13.30 -19.95 -23.72
N MET A 115 14.14 -18.93 -23.51
CA MET A 115 15.29 -18.64 -24.37
C MET A 115 16.30 -19.79 -24.43
N SER A 116 16.61 -20.42 -23.28
CA SER A 116 17.53 -21.56 -23.22
C SER A 116 16.99 -22.75 -23.99
N SER A 117 15.71 -23.07 -23.85
CA SER A 117 15.07 -24.15 -24.62
C SER A 117 15.12 -23.89 -26.13
N LEU A 118 14.93 -22.64 -26.57
CA LEU A 118 15.02 -22.23 -27.96
C LEU A 118 16.44 -22.35 -28.51
N VAL A 119 17.44 -21.86 -27.77
CA VAL A 119 18.87 -21.99 -28.13
C VAL A 119 19.28 -23.46 -28.21
N GLN A 120 18.86 -24.29 -27.26
CA GLN A 120 19.12 -25.72 -27.28
C GLN A 120 18.44 -26.42 -28.47
N GLY A 121 17.20 -26.03 -28.80
CA GLY A 121 16.48 -26.53 -29.98
C GLY A 121 17.20 -26.21 -31.29
N ALA A 122 17.60 -24.95 -31.47
CA ALA A 122 18.37 -24.52 -32.62
C ALA A 122 19.71 -25.27 -32.75
N ALA A 123 20.43 -25.45 -31.63
CA ALA A 123 21.68 -26.19 -31.61
C ALA A 123 21.51 -27.69 -31.93
N ARG A 124 20.39 -28.32 -31.54
CA ARG A 124 20.06 -29.69 -31.93
C ARG A 124 19.76 -29.80 -33.43
N ALA A 125 18.99 -28.86 -33.99
CA ALA A 125 18.65 -28.84 -35.42
C ALA A 125 19.90 -28.67 -36.31
N MET A 126 20.85 -27.81 -35.91
CA MET A 126 22.14 -27.70 -36.61
C MET A 126 22.96 -28.98 -36.53
N ARG A 127 23.01 -29.64 -35.36
CA ARG A 127 23.73 -30.92 -35.19
C ARG A 127 23.11 -32.07 -35.99
N SER A 128 21.78 -32.15 -36.07
CA SER A 128 21.11 -33.16 -36.91
C SER A 128 21.32 -32.85 -38.39
N GLY A 129 21.29 -31.57 -38.79
CA GLY A 129 21.64 -31.16 -40.15
C GLY A 129 23.05 -31.59 -40.54
N LEU A 130 24.03 -31.40 -39.64
CA LEU A 130 25.42 -31.84 -39.85
C LEU A 130 25.58 -33.37 -39.95
N GLN A 131 24.75 -34.17 -39.26
CA GLN A 131 24.78 -35.63 -39.38
C GLN A 131 24.13 -36.13 -40.68
N THR A 132 23.18 -35.38 -41.24
CA THR A 132 22.58 -35.70 -42.56
C THR A 132 23.43 -35.25 -43.75
N SER A 133 24.46 -34.43 -43.53
CA SER A 133 25.29 -33.83 -44.58
C SER A 133 26.64 -34.55 -44.84
N SER A 134 26.79 -35.81 -44.42
CA SER A 134 27.98 -36.60 -44.77
C SER A 134 27.92 -37.26 -46.16
N GLU A 135 26.82 -37.09 -46.91
CA GLU A 135 26.77 -37.38 -48.34
C GLU A 135 26.10 -36.21 -49.10
N GLY A 136 26.90 -35.42 -49.82
CA GLY A 136 26.39 -34.39 -50.75
C GLY A 136 26.62 -32.96 -50.26
N GLY A 137 27.60 -32.29 -50.87
CA GLY A 137 28.02 -30.93 -50.53
C GLY A 137 27.06 -29.81 -50.94
N PHE A 138 27.49 -28.60 -50.55
CA PHE A 138 26.88 -27.26 -50.66
C PHE A 138 26.01 -26.82 -49.47
N GLY A 139 26.66 -26.10 -48.55
CA GLY A 139 26.06 -25.52 -47.36
C GLY A 139 25.26 -24.26 -47.67
N ALA A 140 23.96 -24.30 -47.36
CA ALA A 140 23.14 -23.11 -47.22
C ALA A 140 23.33 -22.55 -45.80
N VAL A 141 23.95 -21.38 -45.70
CA VAL A 141 24.00 -20.59 -44.46
C VAL A 141 22.66 -19.86 -44.33
N PRO A 142 21.88 -20.00 -43.24
CA PRO A 142 20.72 -19.14 -43.06
C PRO A 142 21.22 -17.72 -42.76
N ALA A 143 20.85 -16.77 -43.62
CA ALA A 143 21.16 -15.36 -43.45
C ALA A 143 20.51 -14.86 -42.14
N LEU A 144 21.34 -14.39 -41.21
CA LEU A 144 20.90 -13.61 -40.07
C LEU A 144 20.49 -12.23 -40.59
N ASP A 145 19.19 -12.01 -40.74
CA ASP A 145 18.61 -10.69 -40.97
C ASP A 145 18.81 -9.85 -39.69
N GLN A 146 19.87 -9.05 -39.69
CA GLN A 146 20.13 -8.03 -38.67
C GLN A 146 19.41 -6.74 -39.07
N SER A 147 18.10 -6.73 -38.89
CA SER A 147 17.34 -5.49 -38.82
C SER A 147 17.35 -5.00 -37.36
N PRO A 148 17.75 -3.75 -37.05
CA PRO A 148 17.67 -3.23 -35.69
C PRO A 148 16.18 -3.01 -35.37
N GLN A 149 15.59 -4.01 -34.72
CA GLN A 149 14.24 -3.90 -34.19
C GLN A 149 14.32 -2.90 -33.04
N ARG A 150 13.86 -1.67 -33.29
CA ARG A 150 13.65 -0.66 -32.27
C ARG A 150 12.87 -1.31 -31.12
N ASP A 151 13.52 -1.42 -29.97
CA ASP A 151 12.87 -1.80 -28.72
C ASP A 151 11.66 -0.90 -28.52
N GLN A 152 10.47 -1.45 -28.77
CA GLN A 152 9.26 -0.92 -28.19
C GLN A 152 9.37 -1.19 -26.71
N VAL A 153 9.80 -0.18 -25.96
CA VAL A 153 9.59 -0.11 -24.52
C VAL A 153 8.10 -0.41 -24.31
N PRO A 154 7.72 -1.47 -23.58
CA PRO A 154 6.31 -1.70 -23.33
C PRO A 154 5.78 -0.47 -22.61
N ALA A 155 4.84 0.22 -23.25
CA ALA A 155 4.11 1.29 -22.62
C ALA A 155 3.54 0.72 -21.32
N ILE A 156 3.94 1.28 -20.18
CA ILE A 156 3.23 1.08 -18.94
C ILE A 156 1.87 1.73 -19.19
N GLU A 157 0.91 0.92 -19.67
CA GLU A 157 -0.47 1.35 -19.78
C GLU A 157 -0.94 1.70 -18.37
N LEU A 158 -1.01 3.00 -18.10
CA LEU A 158 -1.73 3.58 -16.97
C LEU A 158 -3.24 3.38 -17.17
N ASP A 159 -3.71 2.15 -17.33
CA ASP A 159 -5.14 1.82 -17.25
C ASP A 159 -5.53 1.55 -15.79
N GLN A 160 -5.36 2.55 -14.92
CA GLN A 160 -5.82 2.47 -13.52
C GLN A 160 -6.79 3.60 -13.15
N SER A 161 -7.04 4.55 -14.05
CA SER A 161 -8.01 5.63 -13.82
C SER A 161 -9.46 5.15 -14.02
N GLY A 162 -9.71 4.23 -14.97
CA GLY A 162 -11.04 3.71 -15.28
C GLY A 162 -11.57 2.65 -14.31
N GLN A 163 -10.70 1.89 -13.65
CA GLN A 163 -11.10 0.88 -12.65
C GLN A 163 -11.43 1.53 -11.29
N ARG A 164 -10.64 2.51 -10.82
CA ARG A 164 -10.95 3.26 -9.59
C ARG A 164 -12.26 4.04 -9.62
N GLY A 165 -12.75 4.40 -10.80
CA GLY A 165 -14.07 5.04 -10.96
C GLY A 165 -15.22 4.04 -10.80
N ARG A 166 -15.06 2.83 -11.36
CA ARG A 166 -16.06 1.75 -11.28
C ARG A 166 -16.13 1.14 -9.89
N ASP A 167 -14.99 1.00 -9.21
CA ASP A 167 -14.94 0.45 -7.86
C ASP A 167 -15.58 1.42 -6.85
N ARG A 168 -15.30 2.73 -6.96
CA ARG A 168 -15.95 3.76 -6.13
C ARG A 168 -17.46 3.87 -6.35
N GLN A 169 -17.94 3.68 -7.59
CA GLN A 169 -19.38 3.65 -7.87
C GLN A 169 -20.06 2.42 -7.26
N ARG A 170 -19.41 1.25 -7.30
CA ARG A 170 -19.92 0.03 -6.65
C ARG A 170 -19.94 0.15 -5.13
N GLU A 171 -18.91 0.75 -4.53
CA GLU A 171 -18.83 0.97 -3.08
C GLU A 171 -19.93 1.92 -2.60
N GLN A 172 -20.17 3.03 -3.32
CA GLN A 172 -21.28 3.93 -3.02
C GLN A 172 -22.66 3.29 -3.19
N GLU A 173 -22.83 2.39 -4.14
CA GLU A 173 -24.09 1.69 -4.37
C GLU A 173 -24.37 0.64 -3.27
N LEU A 174 -23.33 -0.02 -2.77
CA LEU A 174 -23.41 -0.96 -1.63
C LEU A 174 -23.71 -0.24 -0.31
N ASP A 175 -23.11 0.93 -0.07
CA ASP A 175 -23.42 1.74 1.12
C ASP A 175 -24.84 2.31 1.08
N ARG A 176 -25.33 2.68 -0.11
CA ARG A 176 -26.74 3.11 -0.29
C ARG A 176 -27.74 1.99 -0.01
N GLN A 177 -27.36 0.73 -0.30
CA GLN A 177 -28.17 -0.44 0.01
C GLN A 177 -28.10 -0.79 1.51
N ARG A 178 -26.93 -0.70 2.14
CA ARG A 178 -26.77 -0.91 3.60
C ARG A 178 -27.50 0.13 4.46
N GLY A 179 -27.60 1.38 3.99
CA GLY A 179 -28.34 2.44 4.69
C GLY A 179 -29.86 2.24 4.69
N ARG A 180 -30.41 1.34 3.86
CA ARG A 180 -31.84 1.05 3.82
C ARG A 180 -32.29 -0.04 4.79
N ASP A 181 -31.36 -0.89 5.24
CA ASP A 181 -31.63 -2.09 6.06
C ASP A 181 -30.89 -2.06 7.42
N GLY A 182 -30.59 -0.87 7.95
CA GLY A 182 -30.04 -0.70 9.30
C GLY A 182 -31.15 -0.82 10.37
N PRO A 183 -30.94 -1.57 11.48
CA PRO A 183 -31.95 -1.71 12.51
C PRO A 183 -32.22 -0.36 13.18
N ASP A 184 -33.50 -0.04 13.36
CA ASP A 184 -33.99 1.17 14.01
C ASP A 184 -33.64 1.13 15.51
N VAL A 185 -32.51 1.75 15.88
CA VAL A 185 -32.11 1.91 17.29
C VAL A 185 -32.68 3.23 17.79
N GLY A 186 -33.94 3.17 18.23
CA GLY A 186 -34.59 4.26 18.94
C GLY A 186 -33.92 4.53 20.29
N PHE A 187 -33.29 5.71 20.44
CA PHE A 187 -32.89 6.23 21.73
C PHE A 187 -33.98 7.16 22.27
N GLY A 188 -34.84 6.61 23.14
CA GLY A 188 -35.71 7.41 23.98
C GLY A 188 -34.98 7.94 25.21
N ARG A 189 -35.04 9.24 25.42
CA ARG A 189 -35.28 9.92 26.71
C ARG A 189 -35.60 11.39 26.45
#